data_AF-A0A961L0C5-F1
#
_entry.id   AF-A0A961L0C5-F1
#
_cell.length_a   1.000
_cell.length_b   1.000
_cell.length_c   1.000
_cell.angle_alpha   90.00
_cell.angle_beta   90.00
_cell.angle_gamma   90.00
#
_symmetry.space_group_name_H-M   'P 1'
#
loop_
_entity.id
_entity.type
_entity.pdbx_description
1 polymer ?
#
loop_
_entity_poly.entity_id
_entity_poly.type
_entity_poly.pdbx_seq_one_letter_code
_entity_poly.pdbx_strand_id
1 'polypeptide(L)'
;ENVVLYATSNRRHLMPRDMIENERQSGVNPSEAVEEKVSLSDRFGLWLGFHACNQDDYLAMIRGYCDAYGIAISDADLRAEAIEWSQTRGGRSGRVAWQYLTDLAGRRGVRLG
;
A
#
# COMPACT_ATOMS: atom_id res chain seq x y z
N GLU A 1 12.94 -14.46 18.73
CA GLU A 1 12.42 -14.72 17.37
C GLU A 1 12.46 -13.42 16.59
N ASN A 2 13.05 -13.41 15.39
CA ASN A 2 13.10 -12.21 14.55
C ASN A 2 12.42 -12.55 13.23
N VAL A 3 11.28 -11.93 12.97
CA VAL A 3 10.56 -12.06 11.70
C VAL A 3 10.77 -10.76 10.93
N VAL A 4 11.21 -10.87 9.66
CA VAL A 4 11.37 -9.73 8.76
C VAL A 4 10.31 -9.82 7.67
N LEU A 5 9.48 -8.78 7.57
CA LEU A 5 8.49 -8.64 6.50
C LEU A 5 9.02 -7.72 5.41
N TYR A 6 9.02 -8.20 4.16
CA TYR A 6 9.29 -7.39 2.98
C TYR A 6 8.02 -7.26 2.14
N ALA A 7 7.60 -6.02 1.88
CA ALA A 7 6.51 -5.70 0.96
C ALA A 7 7.04 -4.72 -0.10
N THR A 8 7.02 -5.14 -1.37
CA THR A 8 7.45 -4.30 -2.51
C THR A 8 6.50 -4.49 -3.69
N SER A 9 6.16 -3.39 -4.35
CA SER A 9 5.45 -3.41 -5.64
C SER A 9 6.38 -3.63 -6.84
N ASN A 10 7.70 -3.62 -6.61
CA ASN A 10 8.72 -3.70 -7.65
C ASN A 10 9.67 -4.89 -7.39
N ARG A 11 9.46 -5.96 -8.16
CA ARG A 11 10.21 -7.23 -8.07
C ARG A 11 11.72 -7.07 -8.36
N ARG A 12 12.16 -5.99 -9.01
CA ARG A 12 13.58 -5.75 -9.33
C ARG A 12 14.48 -5.56 -8.11
N HIS A 13 13.92 -5.18 -6.97
CA HIS A 13 14.70 -4.93 -5.75
C HIS A 13 14.77 -6.12 -4.79
N LEU A 14 14.18 -7.27 -5.15
CA LEU A 14 14.22 -8.50 -4.34
C LEU A 14 15.51 -9.31 -4.50
N MET A 15 16.30 -9.05 -5.55
CA MET A 15 17.56 -9.75 -5.81
C MET A 15 18.73 -8.82 -5.48
N PRO A 16 19.60 -9.18 -4.54
CA PRO A 16 20.93 -8.58 -4.46
C PRO A 16 21.58 -8.78 -5.83
N ARG A 17 22.06 -7.69 -6.44
CA ARG A 17 23.03 -7.80 -7.53
C ARG A 17 24.34 -8.22 -6.89
N ASP A 18 24.53 -9.53 -6.67
CA ASP A 18 25.87 -10.00 -6.45
C ASP A 18 26.65 -9.73 -7.73
N MET A 19 27.73 -8.96 -7.57
CA MET A 19 28.72 -8.71 -8.60
C MET A 19 29.24 -10.05 -9.14
N ILE A 20 28.61 -10.57 -10.18
CA ILE A 20 29.26 -11.48 -11.12
C ILE A 20 29.42 -10.69 -12.43
N GLU A 21 30.09 -9.55 -12.28
CA GLU A 21 30.74 -8.84 -13.36
C GLU A 21 32.23 -9.12 -13.21
N ASN A 22 32.63 -10.35 -13.52
CA ASN A 22 33.99 -10.74 -13.91
C ASN A 22 34.03 -12.26 -14.09
N GLU A 23 33.73 -12.73 -15.30
CA GLU A 23 34.61 -13.60 -16.08
C GLU A 23 33.83 -14.26 -17.23
N ARG A 24 34.24 -13.91 -18.46
CA ARG A 24 34.18 -14.68 -19.71
C ARG A 24 32.81 -15.07 -20.29
N GLN A 25 32.50 -14.39 -21.39
CA GLN A 25 31.94 -14.93 -22.65
C GLN A 25 31.27 -16.32 -22.58
N SER A 26 29.95 -16.36 -22.54
CA SER A 26 29.10 -16.86 -23.65
C SER A 26 27.69 -17.12 -23.15
N GLY A 27 26.70 -16.76 -23.96
CA GLY A 27 25.33 -17.28 -23.91
C GLY A 27 24.56 -17.07 -22.61
N VAL A 28 23.96 -15.89 -22.41
CA VAL A 28 22.82 -15.78 -21.49
C VAL A 28 21.64 -15.27 -22.31
N ASN A 29 20.76 -16.21 -22.69
CA ASN A 29 19.49 -15.87 -23.29
C ASN A 29 18.68 -15.06 -22.25
N PRO A 30 18.13 -13.89 -22.61
CA PRO A 30 17.32 -13.06 -21.70
C PRO A 30 16.14 -13.80 -21.03
N SER A 31 15.74 -14.94 -21.62
CA SER A 31 14.64 -15.80 -21.21
C SER A 31 14.93 -16.64 -19.94
N GLU A 32 16.16 -17.12 -19.73
CA GLU A 32 16.51 -17.93 -18.55
C GLU A 32 16.41 -17.11 -17.25
N ALA A 33 16.82 -15.84 -17.29
CA ALA A 33 16.70 -14.92 -16.16
C ALA A 33 15.26 -14.46 -15.86
N VAL A 34 14.28 -14.82 -16.70
CA VAL A 34 12.85 -14.61 -16.47
C VAL A 34 12.23 -15.87 -15.86
N GLU A 35 12.57 -17.06 -16.35
CA GLU A 35 12.08 -18.34 -15.82
C GLU A 35 12.52 -18.57 -14.36
N GLU A 36 13.76 -18.21 -14.00
CA GLU A 36 14.24 -18.36 -12.62
C GLU A 36 13.50 -17.43 -11.63
N LYS A 37 13.08 -16.25 -12.10
CA LYS A 37 12.28 -15.25 -11.34
C LYS A 37 10.81 -15.65 -11.16
N VAL A 38 10.24 -16.38 -12.13
CA VAL A 38 8.91 -17.00 -11.98
C VAL A 38 8.99 -18.08 -10.90
N SER A 39 10.07 -18.88 -10.91
CA SER A 39 10.26 -19.95 -9.91
C SER A 39 10.35 -19.44 -8.46
N LEU A 40 10.84 -18.22 -8.22
CA LEU A 40 11.00 -17.69 -6.86
C LEU A 40 9.69 -17.13 -6.29
N SER A 41 8.84 -16.52 -7.13
CA SER A 41 7.48 -16.09 -6.75
C SER A 41 6.54 -17.27 -6.55
N ASP A 42 6.66 -18.32 -7.37
CA ASP A 42 5.85 -19.55 -7.27
C ASP A 42 6.20 -20.39 -6.03
N ARG A 43 7.40 -20.20 -5.45
CA ARG A 43 7.82 -20.82 -4.18
C ARG A 43 7.19 -20.17 -2.94
N PHE A 44 6.65 -18.95 -3.06
CA PHE A 44 5.81 -18.37 -2.01
C PHE A 44 4.38 -18.86 -2.24
N GLY A 45 4.00 -19.95 -1.55
CA GLY A 45 2.67 -20.56 -1.67
C GLY A 45 1.49 -19.71 -1.21
N LEU A 46 1.69 -18.41 -0.90
CA LEU A 46 0.67 -17.48 -0.44
C LEU A 46 0.57 -16.28 -1.39
N TRP A 47 -0.60 -16.16 -2.01
CA TRP A 47 -0.98 -15.05 -2.86
C TRP A 47 -1.96 -14.17 -2.08
N LEU A 48 -1.56 -12.94 -1.76
CA LEU A 48 -2.45 -11.95 -1.16
C LEU A 48 -3.13 -11.15 -2.27
N GLY A 49 -4.42 -11.43 -2.47
CA GLY A 49 -5.26 -10.64 -3.35
C GLY A 49 -5.54 -9.26 -2.72
N PHE A 50 -5.51 -8.22 -3.54
CA PHE A 50 -5.98 -6.89 -3.12
C PHE A 50 -7.44 -6.73 -3.54
N HIS A 51 -8.34 -6.66 -2.56
CA HIS A 51 -9.75 -6.38 -2.81
C HIS A 51 -9.97 -4.89 -2.99
N ALA A 52 -10.92 -4.53 -3.86
CA ALA A 52 -11.32 -3.14 -4.03
C ALA A 52 -11.91 -2.61 -2.71
N CYS A 53 -11.43 -1.46 -2.26
CA CYS A 53 -11.99 -0.80 -1.08
C CYS A 53 -13.41 -0.32 -1.40
N ASN A 54 -14.40 -0.90 -0.74
CA ASN A 54 -15.78 -0.46 -0.88
C ASN A 54 -16.00 0.85 -0.06
N GLN A 55 -17.20 1.44 -0.16
CA GLN A 55 -17.49 2.70 0.52
C GLN A 55 -17.54 2.54 2.04
N ASP A 56 -18.15 1.48 2.52
CA ASP A 56 -18.36 1.29 3.96
C ASP A 56 -17.02 0.99 4.64
N ASP A 57 -16.15 0.20 4.02
CA ASP A 57 -14.77 -0.01 4.46
C ASP A 57 -13.98 1.31 4.49
N TYR A 58 -14.15 2.14 3.47
CA TYR A 58 -13.50 3.45 3.39
C TYR A 58 -13.94 4.39 4.51
N LEU A 59 -15.25 4.46 4.78
CA LEU A 59 -15.80 5.27 5.86
C LEU A 59 -15.41 4.71 7.24
N ALA A 60 -15.41 3.39 7.39
CA ALA A 60 -14.99 2.71 8.62
C ALA A 60 -13.51 2.98 8.93
N MET A 61 -12.63 2.95 7.93
CA MET A 61 -11.22 3.34 8.09
C MET A 61 -11.09 4.76 8.63
N ILE A 62 -11.81 5.72 8.03
CA ILE A 62 -11.75 7.13 8.44
C ILE A 62 -12.30 7.30 9.87
N ARG A 63 -13.45 6.69 10.19
CA ARG A 63 -14.02 6.71 11.54
C ARG A 63 -13.04 6.16 12.56
N GLY A 64 -12.43 5.01 12.27
CA GLY A 64 -11.42 4.39 13.14
C GLY A 64 -10.21 5.29 13.36
N TYR A 65 -9.75 6.01 12.34
CA TYR A 65 -8.71 7.01 12.50
C TYR A 65 -9.16 8.21 13.34
N CYS A 66 -10.36 8.75 13.10
CA CYS A 66 -10.91 9.84 13.89
C CYS A 66 -11.01 9.45 15.37
N ASP A 67 -11.44 8.22 15.68
CA ASP A 67 -11.48 7.70 17.05
C ASP A 67 -10.09 7.56 17.66
N ALA A 68 -9.13 7.00 16.92
CA ALA A 68 -7.76 6.82 17.38
C ALA A 68 -7.05 8.14 17.70
N TYR A 69 -7.35 9.21 16.96
CA TYR A 69 -6.75 10.53 17.15
C TYR A 69 -7.65 11.53 17.89
N GLY A 70 -8.82 11.09 18.39
CA GLY A 70 -9.75 11.96 19.13
C GLY A 70 -10.32 13.12 18.32
N ILE A 71 -10.47 12.95 16.99
CA ILE A 71 -11.02 13.98 16.11
C ILE A 71 -12.55 13.93 16.17
N ALA A 72 -13.14 14.99 16.73
CA ALA A 72 -14.59 15.14 16.80
C ALA A 72 -15.19 15.54 15.44
N ILE A 73 -16.05 14.67 14.91
CA ILE A 73 -16.83 14.89 13.69
C ILE A 73 -18.09 14.01 13.76
N SER A 74 -19.22 14.52 13.26
CA SER A 74 -20.46 13.75 13.17
C SER A 74 -20.38 12.71 12.06
N ASP A 75 -21.10 11.60 12.18
CA ASP A 75 -21.11 10.57 11.14
C ASP A 75 -21.69 11.07 9.81
N ALA A 76 -22.63 12.01 9.87
CA ALA A 76 -23.21 12.65 8.69
C ALA A 76 -22.18 13.50 7.94
N ASP A 77 -21.45 14.36 8.66
CA ASP A 77 -20.42 15.23 8.08
C ASP A 77 -19.25 14.40 7.56
N LEU A 78 -18.79 13.41 8.33
CA LEU A 78 -17.72 12.49 7.93
C LEU A 78 -18.09 11.80 6.62
N ARG A 79 -19.32 11.27 6.52
CA ARG A 79 -19.77 10.58 5.31
C ARG A 79 -19.82 11.51 4.11
N ALA A 80 -20.42 12.69 4.25
CA ALA A 80 -20.54 13.65 3.17
C ALA A 80 -19.16 14.11 2.66
N GLU A 81 -18.31 14.62 3.58
CA GLU A 81 -16.99 15.13 3.24
C GLU A 81 -16.08 14.03 2.67
N ALA A 82 -16.07 12.84 3.27
CA ALA A 82 -15.18 11.76 2.82
C ALA A 82 -15.55 11.24 1.44
N ILE A 83 -16.85 11.15 1.13
CA ILE A 83 -17.34 10.72 -0.19
C ILE A 83 -16.94 11.75 -1.26
N GLU A 84 -17.15 13.03 -0.98
CA GLU A 84 -16.72 14.12 -1.88
C GLU A 84 -15.20 14.08 -2.09
N TRP A 85 -14.44 13.99 -1.00
CA TRP A 85 -12.99 13.88 -1.05
C TRP A 85 -12.50 12.74 -1.94
N SER A 86 -13.10 11.55 -1.81
CA SER A 86 -12.70 10.37 -2.60
C SER A 86 -12.89 10.55 -4.10
N GLN A 87 -13.91 11.30 -4.52
CA GLN A 87 -14.18 11.60 -5.93
C GLN A 87 -13.09 12.49 -6.53
N THR A 88 -12.58 13.46 -5.75
CA THR A 88 -11.48 14.32 -6.20
C THR A 88 -10.13 13.60 -6.30
N ARG A 89 -9.97 12.46 -5.62
CA ARG A 89 -8.72 11.68 -5.56
C ARG A 89 -8.71 10.43 -6.43
N GLY A 90 -9.73 10.23 -7.26
CA GLY A 90 -9.80 9.12 -8.21
C GLY A 90 -10.17 7.77 -7.57
N GLY A 91 -10.78 7.76 -6.39
CA GLY A 91 -11.36 6.56 -5.80
C GLY A 91 -11.13 6.40 -4.29
N ARG A 92 -11.41 5.20 -3.80
CA ARG A 92 -11.34 4.84 -2.38
C ARG A 92 -10.16 3.91 -2.14
N SER A 93 -9.36 4.23 -1.14
CA SER A 93 -8.27 3.41 -0.66
C SER A 93 -7.84 3.87 0.73
N GLY A 94 -7.09 3.03 1.45
CA GLY A 94 -6.51 3.42 2.74
C GLY A 94 -5.60 4.67 2.62
N ARG A 95 -4.90 4.83 1.49
CA ARG A 95 -4.10 6.05 1.23
C ARG A 95 -4.97 7.30 1.15
N VAL A 96 -6.07 7.24 0.40
CA VAL A 96 -6.99 8.39 0.25
C VAL A 96 -7.67 8.70 1.58
N ALA A 97 -8.03 7.68 2.36
CA ALA A 97 -8.57 7.84 3.71
C ALA A 97 -7.59 8.57 4.64
N TRP A 98 -6.31 8.19 4.62
CA TRP A 98 -5.27 8.87 5.40
C TRP A 98 -5.06 10.33 4.98
N GLN A 99 -5.12 10.62 3.68
CA GLN A 99 -5.04 11.99 3.18
C GLN A 99 -6.21 12.85 3.66
N TYR A 100 -7.44 12.32 3.62
CA TYR A 100 -8.61 13.00 4.16
C TYR A 100 -8.47 13.26 5.66
N LEU A 101 -8.03 12.25 6.43
CA LEU A 101 -7.79 12.40 7.86
C LEU A 101 -6.76 13.50 8.16
N THR A 102 -5.67 13.55 7.40
CA THR A 102 -4.60 14.55 7.59
C THR A 102 -5.13 15.96 7.34
N ASP A 103 -5.93 16.14 6.29
CA ASP A 103 -6.62 17.40 6.00
C ASP A 103 -7.59 17.79 7.12
N LEU A 104 -8.44 16.85 7.55
CA LEU A 104 -9.40 17.06 8.62
C LEU A 104 -8.69 17.42 9.94
N ALA A 105 -7.61 16.72 10.30
CA ALA A 105 -6.80 17.00 11.48
C ALA A 105 -6.22 18.42 11.43
N GLY A 106 -5.71 18.84 10.27
CA GLY A 106 -5.24 20.21 10.03
C GLY A 106 -6.34 21.25 10.24
N ARG A 107 -7.54 21.03 9.67
CA ARG A 107 -8.71 21.91 9.86
C ARG A 107 -9.20 21.96 11.30
N ARG A 108 -9.02 20.88 12.07
CA ARG A 108 -9.45 20.76 13.47
C ARG A 108 -8.35 21.12 14.48
N GLY A 109 -7.15 21.45 14.02
CA GLY A 109 -6.00 21.76 14.89
C GLY A 109 -5.48 20.56 15.68
N VAL A 110 -5.75 19.33 15.23
CA VAL A 110 -5.30 18.10 15.87
C VAL A 110 -3.96 17.68 15.28
N ARG A 111 -2.98 17.37 16.14
CA ARG A 111 -1.66 16.91 15.71
C ARG A 111 -1.66 15.38 15.57
N LEU A 112 -1.45 14.90 14.35
CA LEU A 112 -1.14 13.49 14.08
C LEU A 112 0.34 13.26 14.43
N GLY A 113 0.63 12.20 15.18
CA GLY A 113 1.97 11.89 15.73
C GLY A 113 3.06 11.65 14.70
#